data_AF-A0A2M7L3Y7-F1
#
_entry.id   AF-A0A2M7L3Y7-F1
#
_cell.length_a   1.000
_cell.length_b   1.000
_cell.length_c   1.000
_cell.angle_alpha   90.00
_cell.angle_beta   90.00
_cell.angle_gamma   90.00
#
_symmetry.space_group_name_H-M   'P 1'
#
loop_
_entity.id
_entity.type
_entity.pdbx_description
1 polymer ?
#
loop_
_entity_poly.entity_id
_entity_poly.type
_entity_poly.pdbx_seq_one_letter_code
_entity_poly.pdbx_strand_id
1 'polypeptide(L)'
;MIYAKDLLILRDGQVLSGKVLKNEFKIKTSFGDVTVNKEQIVNLYFMHPEGTGFPSADQIRTSAGDDIKGKLVQTQTISFVLASNSQTERIPRDKINALIFLESQE
;
A
#
# COMPACT_ATOMS: atom_id res chain seq x y z
N MET A 1 14.54 -9.92 -16.98
CA MET A 1 13.38 -10.16 -16.09
C MET A 1 13.12 -8.87 -15.33
N ILE A 2 12.13 -8.10 -15.76
CA ILE A 2 11.74 -6.86 -15.08
C ILE A 2 10.90 -7.32 -13.89
N TYR A 3 11.50 -7.35 -12.70
CA TYR A 3 10.71 -7.51 -11.48
C TYR A 3 9.78 -6.30 -11.40
N ALA A 4 8.47 -6.55 -11.31
CA ALA A 4 7.47 -5.55 -10.94
C ALA A 4 8.04 -4.70 -9.80
N LYS A 5 8.13 -3.38 -10.00
CA LYS A 5 8.82 -2.48 -9.08
C LYS A 5 7.82 -1.85 -8.12
N ASP A 6 7.24 -2.63 -7.22
CA ASP A 6 6.58 -2.03 -6.07
C ASP A 6 7.64 -1.66 -5.03
N LEU A 7 7.42 -0.55 -4.33
CA LEU A 7 8.22 -0.15 -3.18
C LEU A 7 7.37 -0.24 -1.93
N LEU A 8 7.90 -0.88 -0.90
CA LEU A 8 7.34 -0.91 0.43
C LEU A 8 8.26 -0.10 1.34
N ILE A 9 7.71 0.98 1.89
CA ILE A 9 8.42 1.87 2.81
C ILE A 9 7.98 1.49 4.22
N LEU A 10 8.92 1.04 5.03
CA LEU A 10 8.72 0.75 6.43
C LEU A 10 8.80 2.04 7.28
N ARG A 11 8.24 1.99 8.48
CA ARG A 11 8.20 3.14 9.39
C ARG A 11 9.57 3.53 9.95
N ASP A 12 10.53 2.61 9.96
CA ASP A 12 11.93 2.89 10.31
C ASP A 12 12.71 3.58 9.17
N GLY A 13 12.05 3.84 8.02
CA GLY A 13 12.65 4.46 6.85
C GLY A 13 13.29 3.46 5.87
N GLN A 14 13.31 2.17 6.18
CA GLN A 14 13.80 1.16 5.24
C GLN A 14 12.86 1.06 4.03
N VAL A 15 13.47 0.95 2.84
CA VAL A 15 12.75 0.76 1.58
C VAL A 15 13.04 -0.64 1.04
N LEU A 16 11.97 -1.41 0.81
CA LEU A 16 12.03 -2.73 0.23
C LEU A 16 11.46 -2.69 -1.19
N SER A 17 12.23 -3.18 -2.16
CA SER A 17 11.79 -3.31 -3.55
C SER A 17 11.29 -4.72 -3.81
N GLY A 18 10.20 -4.85 -4.57
CA GLY A 18 9.56 -6.15 -4.76
C GLY A 18 8.17 -6.06 -5.36
N LYS A 19 7.32 -7.05 -5.07
CA LYS A 19 5.95 -7.13 -5.58
C LYS A 19 4.94 -7.37 -4.47
N VAL A 20 3.96 -6.49 -4.36
CA VAL A 20 2.75 -6.69 -3.55
C VAL A 20 1.85 -7.71 -4.25
N LEU A 21 1.49 -8.78 -3.54
CA LEU A 21 0.65 -9.86 -4.09
C LEU A 21 -0.86 -9.57 -4.04
N LYS A 22 -1.28 -8.60 -3.23
CA LYS A 22 -2.68 -8.21 -3.11
C LYS A 22 -3.09 -7.36 -4.32
N ASN A 23 -4.13 -7.77 -5.03
CA ASN A 23 -4.57 -7.13 -6.27
C ASN A 23 -5.64 -6.05 -6.09
N GLU A 24 -6.29 -5.99 -4.92
CA GLU A 24 -7.34 -5.01 -4.65
C GLU A 24 -7.27 -4.53 -3.19
N PHE A 25 -7.62 -3.28 -2.98
CA PHE A 25 -7.67 -2.66 -1.66
C PHE A 25 -9.06 -2.09 -1.42
N LYS A 26 -9.69 -2.57 -0.35
CA LYS A 26 -10.98 -2.07 0.11
C LYS A 26 -10.77 -1.04 1.21
N ILE A 27 -11.33 0.15 1.05
CA ILE A 27 -11.26 1.26 2.01
C ILE A 27 -12.67 1.69 2.40
N LYS A 28 -12.94 1.76 3.71
CA LYS A 28 -14.20 2.26 4.26
C LYS A 28 -14.10 3.77 4.45
N THR A 29 -14.87 4.51 3.68
CA THR A 29 -14.97 5.97 3.73
C THR A 29 -16.25 6.38 4.49
N SER A 30 -16.42 7.69 4.73
CA SER A 30 -17.66 8.23 5.31
C SER A 30 -18.89 8.06 4.40
N PHE A 31 -18.68 7.87 3.10
CA PHE A 31 -19.74 7.74 2.10
C PHE A 31 -20.06 6.27 1.75
N GLY A 32 -19.27 5.33 2.28
CA GLY A 32 -19.42 3.91 2.00
C GLY A 32 -18.08 3.21 1.75
N ASP A 33 -18.17 1.95 1.39
CA ASP A 33 -17.02 1.11 1.07
C ASP A 33 -16.61 1.31 -0.39
N VAL A 34 -15.32 1.54 -0.63
CA VAL A 34 -14.73 1.66 -1.98
C VAL A 34 -13.70 0.55 -2.16
N THR A 35 -13.77 -0.17 -3.27
CA THR A 35 -12.75 -1.13 -3.68
C THR A 35 -11.96 -0.55 -4.84
N VAL A 36 -10.64 -0.56 -4.72
CA VAL A 36 -9.72 -0.03 -5.74
C VAL A 36 -8.75 -1.14 -6.17
N ASN A 37 -8.65 -1.40 -7.47
CA ASN A 37 -7.69 -2.35 -8.00
C ASN A 37 -6.28 -1.78 -7.90
N LYS A 38 -5.28 -2.62 -7.59
CA LYS A 38 -3.87 -2.27 -7.46
C LYS A 38 -3.36 -1.51 -8.69
N GLU A 39 -3.78 -1.91 -9.88
CA GLU A 39 -3.41 -1.28 -11.17
C GLU A 39 -3.84 0.19 -11.27
N GLN A 40 -4.85 0.58 -10.50
CA GLN A 40 -5.37 1.94 -10.44
C GLN A 40 -4.79 2.75 -9.28
N ILE A 41 -3.86 2.18 -8.50
CA ILE A 41 -3.29 2.82 -7.31
C ILE A 41 -1.86 3.24 -7.61
N VAL A 42 -1.53 4.50 -7.36
CA VAL A 42 -0.15 5.02 -7.45
C VAL A 42 0.56 4.82 -6.12
N ASN A 43 -0.09 5.18 -5.02
CA ASN A 43 0.43 4.97 -3.69
C ASN A 43 -0.67 4.75 -2.66
N LEU A 44 -0.28 4.11 -1.57
CA LEU A 44 -1.14 3.82 -0.44
C LEU A 44 -0.37 4.16 0.84
N TYR A 45 -0.89 5.10 1.61
CA TYR A 45 -0.33 5.50 2.90
C TYR A 45 -1.15 4.91 4.04
N PHE A 46 -0.45 4.36 5.03
CA PHE A 46 -1.09 3.78 6.20
C PHE A 46 -1.06 4.77 7.37
N MET A 47 -2.22 4.97 7.99
CA MET A 47 -2.32 5.75 9.23
C MET A 47 -1.32 5.24 10.27
N HIS A 48 -0.72 6.16 11.04
CA HIS A 48 0.15 5.77 12.14
C HIS A 48 -0.61 4.94 13.19
N PRO A 49 -0.03 3.88 13.79
CA PRO A 49 -0.73 3.02 14.75
C PRO A 49 -1.23 3.78 15.98
N GLU A 50 -0.49 4.82 16.39
CA GLU A 50 -0.85 5.67 17.52
C GLU A 50 -1.97 6.68 17.20
N GLY A 51 -2.44 6.75 15.95
CA GLY A 51 -3.46 7.70 15.51
C GLY A 51 -3.00 9.17 15.50
N THR A 52 -1.72 9.41 15.78
CA THR A 52 -1.09 10.73 15.79
C THR A 52 -0.11 10.82 14.60
N GLY A 53 -0.03 12.00 13.97
CA GLY A 53 0.86 12.23 12.83
C GLY A 53 0.18 12.13 11.45
N PHE A 54 1.00 12.13 10.39
CA PHE A 54 0.55 12.10 9.00
C PHE A 54 0.79 10.71 8.38
N PRO A 55 -0.17 10.14 7.62
CA PRO A 55 -1.55 10.63 7.45
C PRO A 55 -2.46 10.28 8.64
N SER A 56 -3.48 11.10 8.87
CA SER A 56 -4.47 10.93 9.96
C SER A 56 -5.51 9.83 9.70
N ALA A 57 -5.48 9.23 8.51
CA ALA A 57 -6.29 8.10 8.07
C ALA A 57 -5.51 7.35 6.98
N ASP A 58 -5.95 6.14 6.61
CA ASP A 58 -5.38 5.52 5.42
C ASP A 58 -5.78 6.32 4.19
N GLN A 59 -4.88 6.37 3.22
CA GLN A 59 -5.10 7.08 1.98
C GLN A 59 -4.67 6.21 0.81
N ILE A 60 -5.54 6.07 -0.18
CA ILE A 60 -5.23 5.52 -1.50
C ILE A 60 -5.20 6.69 -2.47
N ARG A 61 -4.09 6.88 -3.17
CA ARG A 61 -4.02 7.76 -4.34
C ARG A 61 -4.19 6.95 -5.61
N THR A 62 -5.19 7.30 -6.41
CA THR A 62 -5.43 6.63 -7.69
C THR A 62 -4.56 7.21 -8.80
N SER A 63 -4.41 6.47 -9.90
CA SER A 63 -3.76 6.95 -11.12
C SER A 63 -4.54 8.07 -11.81
N ALA A 64 -5.84 8.21 -11.53
CA ALA A 64 -6.67 9.34 -11.96
C ALA A 64 -6.42 10.63 -11.15
N GLY A 65 -5.63 10.56 -10.06
CA GLY A 65 -5.31 11.70 -9.21
C GLY A 65 -6.23 11.87 -8.00
N ASP A 66 -7.18 10.95 -7.78
CA ASP A 66 -8.06 10.99 -6.62
C ASP A 66 -7.36 10.55 -5.34
N ASP A 67 -7.66 11.20 -4.22
CA ASP A 67 -7.22 10.81 -2.89
C ASP A 67 -8.40 10.26 -2.09
N ILE A 68 -8.47 8.93 -1.96
CA ILE A 68 -9.53 8.24 -1.21
C ILE A 68 -9.03 7.99 0.21
N LYS A 69 -9.67 8.65 1.19
CA LYS A 69 -9.29 8.56 2.61
C LYS A 69 -10.31 7.76 3.42
N GLY A 70 -9.81 6.97 4.37
CA GLY A 70 -10.68 6.15 5.21
C GLY A 70 -9.91 5.08 5.99
N LYS A 71 -10.58 3.96 6.27
CA LYS A 71 -10.00 2.81 6.95
C LYS A 71 -9.92 1.61 6.01
N LEU A 72 -8.72 1.14 5.71
CA LEU A 72 -8.48 -0.07 4.94
C LEU A 72 -9.07 -1.28 5.65
N VAL A 73 -9.90 -2.02 4.94
CA VAL A 73 -10.62 -3.20 5.41
C VAL A 73 -9.73 -4.44 5.24
N GLN A 74 -9.64 -5.27 6.29
CA GLN A 74 -8.96 -6.58 6.25
C GLN A 74 -7.49 -6.54 5.78
N THR A 75 -6.77 -5.47 6.11
CA THR A 75 -5.35 -5.30 5.75
C THR A 75 -4.49 -5.27 7.02
N GLN A 76 -4.38 -6.43 7.69
CA GLN A 76 -3.50 -6.62 8.85
C GLN A 76 -2.04 -6.91 8.44
N THR A 77 -1.85 -7.59 7.31
CA THR A 77 -0.53 -7.91 6.75
C THR A 77 -0.53 -7.70 5.24
N ILE A 78 0.61 -7.29 4.68
CA ILE A 78 0.86 -7.23 3.24
C ILE A 78 1.82 -8.38 2.87
N SER A 79 1.39 -9.23 1.94
CA SER A 79 2.29 -10.22 1.34
C SER A 79 3.11 -9.57 0.23
N PHE A 80 4.43 -9.57 0.40
CA PHE A 80 5.39 -8.88 -0.47
C PHE A 80 6.51 -9.83 -0.90
N VAL A 81 6.74 -9.94 -2.20
CA VAL A 81 7.84 -10.74 -2.76
C VAL A 81 9.06 -9.84 -2.90
N LEU A 82 10.12 -10.10 -2.15
CA LEU A 82 11.35 -9.31 -2.18
C LEU A 82 12.10 -9.51 -3.50
N ALA A 83 12.57 -8.41 -4.09
CA ALA A 83 13.38 -8.47 -5.31
C ALA A 83 14.79 -9.05 -5.09
N SER A 84 15.30 -9.03 -3.85
CA SER A 84 16.66 -9.47 -3.52
C SER A 84 16.84 -10.99 -3.61
N ASN A 85 15.81 -11.76 -3.25
CA ASN A 85 15.89 -13.20 -3.07
C ASN A 85 14.61 -13.95 -3.49
N SER A 86 13.62 -13.24 -4.04
CA SER A 86 12.32 -13.77 -4.44
C SER A 86 11.53 -14.44 -3.29
N GLN A 87 11.90 -14.20 -2.04
CA GLN A 87 11.16 -14.71 -0.89
C GLN A 87 9.90 -13.87 -0.67
N THR A 88 8.82 -14.56 -0.30
CA THR A 88 7.58 -13.90 0.10
C THR A 88 7.60 -13.64 1.60
N GLU A 89 7.51 -12.38 1.98
CA GLU A 89 7.35 -11.95 3.36
C GLU A 89 5.93 -11.47 3.64
N ARG A 90 5.46 -11.67 4.87
CA ARG A 90 4.19 -11.12 5.34
C ARG A 90 4.50 -9.98 6.30
N ILE A 91 4.42 -8.76 5.80
CA ILE A 91 4.80 -7.58 6.56
C ILE A 91 3.58 -7.06 7.33
N PRO A 92 3.66 -6.96 8.67
CA PRO A 92 2.60 -6.37 9.49
C PRO A 92 2.32 -4.92 9.11
N ARG A 93 1.05 -4.56 9.01
CA ARG A 93 0.59 -3.23 8.58
C ARG A 93 1.08 -2.10 9.50
N ASP A 94 1.21 -2.36 10.79
CA ASP A 94 1.76 -1.43 11.77
C ASP A 94 3.23 -1.08 11.49
N LYS A 95 3.98 -1.91 10.78
CA LYS A 95 5.36 -1.63 10.35
C LYS A 95 5.47 -0.88 9.03
N ILE A 96 4.37 -0.80 8.27
CA ILE A 96 4.38 -0.20 6.93
C ILE A 96 3.97 1.26 7.02
N ASN A 97 4.77 2.13 6.43
CA ASN A 97 4.43 3.53 6.22
C ASN A 97 3.64 3.73 4.92
N ALA A 98 4.18 3.21 3.81
CA ALA A 98 3.58 3.37 2.50
C ALA A 98 3.88 2.21 1.55
N LEU A 99 3.00 2.03 0.56
CA LEU A 99 3.25 1.26 -0.66
C LEU A 99 3.24 2.22 -1.85
N ILE A 100 4.20 2.05 -2.75
CA ILE A 100 4.26 2.77 -4.02
C ILE A 100 4.26 1.73 -5.13
N PHE A 101 3.38 1.91 -6.11
CA PHE A 101 3.26 1.03 -7.27
C PHE A 101 3.83 1.77 -8.47
N LEU A 102 4.93 1.26 -9.04
CA LEU A 102 5.61 1.93 -10.16
C LEU A 102 5.15 1.42 -11.54
N GLU A 103 4.35 0.34 -11.60
CA GLU A 103 3.78 -0.22 -12.83
C GLU A 103 2.34 0.27 -13.09
N SER A 104 2.16 1.59 -13.23
CA SER A 104 0.88 2.16 -13.66
C SER A 104 1.01 3.08 -14.88
N GLN A 105 2.11 2.98 -15.64
CA GLN A 105 2.33 3.73 -16.87
C GLN A 105 2.95 2.84 -17.96
N GLU A 106 2.14 1.97 -18.57
CA GLU A 106 2.34 1.51 -19.96
C GLU A 106 1.01 1.63 -20.71
#